data_AF-A0A3D0SXC0-F1
#
_entry.id   AF-A0A3D0SXC0-F1
#
_cell.length_a   1.000
_cell.length_b   1.000
_cell.length_c   1.000
_cell.angle_alpha   90.00
_cell.angle_beta   90.00
_cell.angle_gamma   90.00
#
_symmetry.space_group_name_H-M   'P 1'
#
loop_
_entity.id
_entity.type
_entity.pdbx_description
1 polymer ?
#
loop_
_entity_poly.entity_id
_entity_poly.type
_entity_poly.pdbx_seq_one_letter_code
_entity_poly.pdbx_strand_id
1 'polypeptide(L)' 'MIVIHHNSDCGTSRNVLQIIQDSGYTPIIIEYLKEGWTRNQLLGLFAAADITPREALRTTKSPAQELGLLNDYV' A
#
# COMPACT_ATOMS: atom_id res chain seq x y z
N MET A 1 9.02 14.22 -7.70
CA MET A 1 9.58 12.87 -7.50
C MET A 1 8.41 11.93 -7.23
N ILE A 2 8.34 10.77 -7.90
CA ILE A 2 7.25 9.80 -7.72
C ILE A 2 7.82 8.57 -7.00
N VAL A 3 7.14 8.11 -5.96
CA VAL A 3 7.46 6.87 -5.24
C VAL A 3 6.26 5.95 -5.31
N ILE A 4 6.47 4.69 -5.65
CA ILE A 4 5.45 3.64 -5.61
C ILE A 4 5.88 2.53 -4.65
N HIS A 5 5.02 2.27 -3.67
CA HIS A 5 5.14 1.12 -2.79
C HIS A 5 4.48 -0.07 -3.48
N HIS A 6 5.31 -0.92 -4.07
CA HIS A 6 4.89 -1.88 -5.07
C HIS A 6 4.86 -3.32 -4.53
N ASN A 7 3.86 -4.08 -4.95
CA ASN A 7 3.80 -5.52 -4.81
C ASN A 7 3.68 -6.16 -6.21
N SER A 8 4.71 -6.91 -6.63
CA SER A 8 4.76 -7.54 -7.96
C SER A 8 3.65 -8.57 -8.19
N ASP A 9 3.10 -9.16 -7.13
CA ASP A 9 2.04 -10.17 -7.22
C ASP A 9 0.64 -9.55 -7.28
N CYS A 10 0.52 -8.23 -7.07
CA CYS A 10 -0.74 -7.50 -7.12
C CYS A 10 -0.98 -6.91 -8.51
N GLY A 11 -1.99 -7.40 -9.23
CA GLY A 11 -2.35 -6.91 -10.57
C GLY A 11 -2.60 -5.40 -10.63
N THR A 12 -3.33 -4.84 -9.66
CA THR A 12 -3.56 -3.39 -9.54
C THR A 12 -2.25 -2.62 -9.39
N SER A 13 -1.31 -3.13 -8.58
CA SER A 13 -0.01 -2.50 -8.37
C SER A 13 0.84 -2.47 -9.65
N ARG A 14 0.79 -3.54 -10.46
CA ARG A 14 1.46 -3.58 -11.78
C ARG A 14 0.84 -2.59 -12.77
N ASN A 15 -0.48 -2.50 -12.81
CA ASN A 15 -1.17 -1.55 -13.69
C ASN A 15 -0.82 -0.09 -13.34
N VAL A 16 -0.79 0.26 -12.05
CA VAL A 16 -0.40 1.62 -11.62
C VAL A 16 1.05 1.92 -11.97
N LEU A 17 1.98 0.97 -11.76
CA LEU A 17 3.38 1.14 -12.16
C LEU A 17 3.51 1.42 -13.67
N GLN A 18 2.79 0.65 -14.49
CA GLN A 18 2.78 0.83 -15.94
C GLN A 18 2.25 2.21 -16.33
N ILE A 19 1.14 2.66 -15.74
CA ILE A 19 0.57 4.01 -16.00
C ILE A 19 1.59 5.12 -15.70
N ILE A 20 2.33 5.00 -14.58
CA ILE A 20 3.35 5.98 -14.21
C ILE A 20 4.48 6.00 -15.26
N GLN A 21 4.94 4.82 -15.69
CA GLN A 21 6.00 4.67 -16.69
C GLN A 21 5.57 5.14 -18.09
N ASP A 22 4.37 4.79 -18.53
CA ASP A 22 3.77 5.21 -19.80
C ASP A 22 3.57 6.74 -19.87
N SER A 23 3.40 7.38 -18.71
CA SER A 23 3.34 8.84 -18.58
C SER A 23 4.73 9.51 -18.67
N GLY A 24 5.80 8.75 -18.92
CA GLY A 24 7.16 9.25 -19.06
C GLY A 24 7.91 9.48 -17.74
N TYR A 25 7.35 9.06 -16.60
CA TYR A 25 8.00 9.19 -15.31
C TYR A 25 8.83 7.95 -14.94
N THR A 26 9.93 8.16 -14.24
CA THR A 26 10.74 7.09 -13.62
C THR A 26 10.51 7.10 -12.11
N PRO A 27 9.61 6.25 -11.58
CA PRO A 27 9.33 6.24 -10.15
C PRO A 27 10.42 5.50 -9.38
N ILE A 28 10.59 5.87 -8.10
CA ILE A 28 11.29 5.04 -7.12
C ILE A 28 10.34 3.91 -6.72
N ILE A 29 10.78 2.67 -6.90
CA ILE A 29 9.99 1.48 -6.59
C ILE A 29 10.47 0.92 -5.25
N ILE A 30 9.57 0.80 -4.28
CA ILE A 30 9.85 0.26 -2.95
C ILE A 30 9.03 -1.03 -2.78
N GLU A 31 9.70 -2.16 -2.59
CA GLU A 31 9.05 -3.44 -2.27
C GLU A 31 8.62 -3.47 -0.80
N TYR A 32 7.46 -2.88 -0.49
CA TYR A 32 7.04 -2.64 0.89
C TYR A 32 6.88 -3.91 1.75
N LEU A 33 6.69 -5.08 1.13
CA LEU A 33 6.64 -6.37 1.85
C LEU A 33 8.01 -6.82 2.36
N LYS A 34 9.11 -6.35 1.73
CA LYS A 34 10.49 -6.65 2.14
C LYS A 34 11.04 -5.55 3.04
N GLU A 35 10.83 -4.29 2.65
CA GLU A 35 11.37 -3.11 3.36
C GLU A 35 10.60 -2.81 4.65
N GLY A 36 9.30 -3.15 4.69
CA GLY A 36 8.44 -2.86 5.82
C GLY A 36 8.06 -1.39 5.93
N TRP A 37 7.55 -1.00 7.11
CA TRP A 37 7.02 0.32 7.38
C TRP A 37 7.41 0.84 8.75
N THR A 38 7.64 2.14 8.86
CA THR A 38 7.60 2.84 10.15
C THR A 38 6.20 3.39 10.43
N ARG A 39 5.85 3.54 11.71
CA ARG A 39 4.57 4.12 12.12
C ARG A 39 4.35 5.51 11.53
N ASN A 40 5.36 6.38 11.56
CA ASN A 40 5.23 7.76 11.09
C ASN A 40 5.01 7.84 9.58
N GLN A 41 5.64 6.95 8.79
CA GLN A 41 5.39 6.86 7.35
C GLN A 41 3.93 6.47 7.06
N LEU A 42 3.40 5.46 7.75
CA LEU A 42 2.01 5.04 7.57
C LEU A 42 1.03 6.17 7.90
N LEU A 43 1.23 6.86 9.03
CA LEU A 43 0.39 8.00 9.40
C LEU A 43 0.42 9.12 8.35
N GLY A 44 1.60 9.41 7.78
CA GLY A 44 1.74 10.38 6.71
C GLY A 44 1.01 9.96 5.42
N LEU A 45 1.13 8.69 5.02
CA LEU A 45 0.45 8.16 3.84
C LEU A 45 -1.08 8.18 3.99
N PHE A 46 -1.59 7.79 5.15
CA PHE A 46 -3.01 7.80 5.46
C PHE A 46 -3.59 9.21 5.43
N ALA A 47 -2.89 10.17 6.05
CA ALA A 47 -3.29 11.57 6.01
C ALA A 47 -3.27 12.16 4.59
N ALA A 48 -2.27 11.81 3.77
CA ALA A 48 -2.18 12.28 2.40
C ALA A 48 -3.26 11.68 1.47
N ALA A 49 -3.71 10.46 1.76
CA ALA A 49 -4.76 9.77 1.01
C ALA A 49 -6.17 10.05 1.56
N ASP A 50 -6.28 10.81 2.67
CA ASP A 50 -7.54 11.08 3.38
C ASP A 50 -8.31 9.81 3.75
N ILE A 51 -7.58 8.81 4.27
CA ILE A 51 -8.15 7.54 4.74
C ILE A 51 -7.65 7.21 6.13
N THR A 52 -8.42 6.41 6.86
CA THR A 52 -8.05 5.83 8.14
C THR A 52 -7.17 4.58 7.96
N PRO A 53 -6.39 4.17 8.98
CA PRO A 53 -5.69 2.88 8.96
C PRO A 53 -6.61 1.69 8.70
N ARG A 54 -7.87 1.77 9.14
CA ARG A 54 -8.87 0.71 8.95
C ARG A 54 -9.28 0.58 7.48
N GLU A 55 -9.45 1.69 6.78
CA GLU A 55 -9.76 1.70 5.34
C GLU A 55 -8.58 1.23 4.50
N ALA A 56 -7.35 1.50 4.95
CA ALA A 56 -6.13 1.00 4.31
C ALA A 56 -5.89 -0.51 4.53
N LEU A 57 -6.59 -1.15 5.48
CA LEU A 57 -6.39 -2.56 5.82
C LEU A 57 -6.84 -3.46 4.66
N ARG A 58 -5.89 -4.19 4.09
CA ARG A 58 -6.19 -5.23 3.11
C ARG A 58 -6.93 -6.39 3.78
N THR A 59 -8.14 -6.67 3.35
CA THR A 59 -8.99 -7.75 3.90
C THR A 59 -8.84 -9.10 3.18
N THR A 60 -8.48 -9.09 1.90
CA THR A 60 -8.31 -10.31 1.09
C THR A 60 -6.84 -10.57 0.77
N LYS A 61 -6.46 -11.86 0.70
CA LYS A 61 -5.06 -12.28 0.48
C LYS A 61 -4.11 -11.60 1.50
N SER A 62 -4.54 -11.58 2.76
CA SER A 62 -3.83 -11.01 3.89
C SER A 62 -4.11 -11.86 5.15
N PRO A 63 -3.25 -11.79 6.18
CA PRO A 63 -3.48 -12.50 7.44
C PRO A 63 -4.51 -11.79 8.34
N ALA A 64 -5.20 -10.75 7.85
CA ALA A 64 -6.05 -9.89 8.69
C ALA A 64 -7.16 -10.66 9.40
N GLN A 65 -7.76 -11.65 8.75
CA GLN A 65 -8.79 -12.49 9.35
C GLN A 65 -8.24 -13.39 10.46
N GLU A 66 -7.13 -14.08 10.19
CA GLU A 66 -6.46 -14.98 11.15
C GLU A 66 -5.99 -14.23 12.40
N LEU A 67 -5.64 -12.95 12.23
CA LEU A 67 -5.26 -12.04 13.32
C LEU A 67 -6.45 -11.36 14.00
N GLY A 68 -7.69 -11.64 13.60
CA GLY A 68 -8.91 -11.06 14.19
C GLY A 68 -9.11 -9.57 13.89
N LEU A 69 -8.37 -9.01 12.93
CA LEU A 69 -8.35 -7.57 12.61
C LEU A 69 -9.54 -7.12 11.75
N LEU A 70 -10.41 -8.04 11.32
CA LEU A 70 -11.57 -7.70 10.50
C LEU A 70 -12.80 -7.32 11.32
N ASN A 71 -12.80 -7.60 12.62
CA ASN A 71 -13.94 -7.30 13.48
C ASN A 71 -14.08 -5.79 13.72
N ASP A 72 -15.31 -5.32 13.94
CA ASP A 72 -15.64 -3.91 14.17
C ASP A 72 -15.44 -3.47 15.64
N TYR A 73 -14.91 -4.35 16.49
CA TYR A 73 -14.74 -4.13 17.92
C TYR A 73 -13.34 -3.60 18.32
N VAL A 74 -12.56 -3.08 17.36
CA VAL A 74 -11.23 -2.48 17.59
C VAL A 74 -11.28 -0.98 17.33
#